data_AF-S8EK75-F1
#
_entry.id   AF-S8EK75-F1
#
_cell.length_a   1.000
_cell.length_b   1.000
_cell.length_c   1.000
_cell.angle_alpha   90.00
_cell.angle_beta   90.00
_cell.angle_gamma   90.00
#
_symmetry.space_group_name_H-M   'P 1'
#
loop_
_entity.id
_entity.type
_entity.pdbx_description
1 polymer ?
#
loop_
_entity_poly.entity_id
_entity_poly.type
_entity_poly.pdbx_seq_one_letter_code
_entity_poly.pdbx_strand_id
1 'polypeptide(L)'
;LEPRDLLNLARTTKPFRQILMSRSSANLWKAARVNIPGLPSCPPHSSEPAYADLCFSSHCHNCLKPGIQNVLWELFRRYCASCTKEL
;
A
#
# COMPACT_ATOMS: atom_id res chain seq x y z
N LEU A 1 9.15 11.47 7.17
CA LEU A 1 8.49 10.98 5.95
C LEU A 1 7.83 9.66 6.30
N GLU A 2 6.51 9.60 6.19
CA GLU A 2 5.70 8.43 6.50
C GLU A 2 5.40 7.61 5.23
N PRO A 3 4.95 6.34 5.35
CA PRO A 3 4.62 5.54 4.18
C PRO A 3 3.53 6.16 3.31
N ARG A 4 2.62 6.94 3.92
CA ARG A 4 1.59 7.69 3.19
C ARG A 4 2.19 8.76 2.26
N ASP A 5 3.26 9.42 2.67
CA ASP A 5 3.94 10.41 1.85
C ASP A 5 4.59 9.76 0.63
N LEU A 6 5.25 8.61 0.84
CA LEU A 6 5.85 7.82 -0.24
C LEU A 6 4.79 7.31 -1.22
N LEU A 7 3.63 6.86 -0.74
CA LEU A 7 2.52 6.48 -1.61
C LEU A 7 2.02 7.65 -2.45
N ASN A 8 1.83 8.81 -1.83
CA ASN A 8 1.38 10.00 -2.54
C ASN A 8 2.39 10.39 -3.62
N LEU A 9 3.69 10.39 -3.29
CA LEU A 9 4.76 10.68 -4.25
C LEU A 9 4.81 9.65 -5.39
N ALA A 10 4.63 8.38 -5.09
CA ALA A 10 4.57 7.31 -6.10
C ALA A 10 3.32 7.40 -7.01
N ARG A 11 2.30 8.17 -6.62
CA ARG A 11 1.07 8.38 -7.40
C ARG A 11 1.10 9.65 -8.23
N THR A 12 1.97 10.61 -7.94
CA THR A 12 2.00 11.90 -8.65
C THR A 12 2.61 11.79 -10.04
N THR A 13 3.72 11.08 -10.20
CA THR A 13 4.44 11.00 -11.49
C THR A 13 4.93 9.58 -11.80
N LYS A 14 5.07 9.28 -13.10
CA LYS A 14 5.61 7.99 -13.57
C LYS A 14 7.06 7.74 -13.09
N PRO A 15 7.99 8.72 -13.11
CA PRO A 15 9.34 8.50 -12.59
C PRO A 15 9.39 8.19 -11.09
N PHE A 16 8.63 8.91 -10.27
CA PHE A 16 8.57 8.59 -8.83
C PHE A 16 7.98 7.22 -8.59
N ARG A 17 6.92 6.86 -9.32
CA ARG A 17 6.37 5.50 -9.27
C ARG A 17 7.42 4.45 -9.59
N GLN A 18 8.19 4.64 -10.66
CA GLN A 18 9.21 3.70 -11.11
C GLN A 18 10.31 3.50 -10.06
N ILE A 19 10.78 4.58 -9.44
CA ILE A 19 11.80 4.52 -8.39
C ILE A 19 11.21 3.88 -7.14
N LEU A 20 10.11 4.42 -6.61
CA LEU A 20 9.56 4.02 -5.32
C LEU A 20 8.99 2.60 -5.30
N MET A 21 8.50 2.09 -6.43
CA MET A 21 7.99 0.71 -6.52
C MET A 21 9.10 -0.32 -6.84
N SER A 22 10.36 0.12 -6.97
CA SER A 22 11.50 -0.77 -7.22
C SER A 22 11.99 -1.45 -5.94
N ARG A 23 12.62 -2.62 -6.10
CA ARG A 23 13.25 -3.34 -4.96
C ARG A 23 14.37 -2.55 -4.31
N SER A 24 15.09 -1.70 -5.06
CA SER A 24 16.15 -0.85 -4.50
C SER A 24 15.62 0.17 -3.50
N SER A 25 14.33 0.55 -3.57
CA SER A 25 13.70 1.44 -2.60
C SER A 25 13.14 0.73 -1.36
N ALA A 26 13.30 -0.59 -1.21
CA ALA A 26 12.73 -1.34 -0.08
C ALA A 26 13.17 -0.78 1.29
N ASN A 27 14.45 -0.40 1.43
CA ASN A 27 14.97 0.18 2.67
C ASN A 27 14.34 1.56 2.98
N LEU A 28 14.02 2.35 1.95
CA LEU A 28 13.35 3.64 2.11
C LEU A 28 11.94 3.46 2.69
N TRP A 29 11.18 2.49 2.18
CA TRP A 29 9.87 2.18 2.71
C TRP A 29 9.92 1.62 4.14
N LYS A 30 10.87 0.73 4.41
CA LYS A 30 11.10 0.22 5.77
C LYS A 30 11.43 1.34 6.75
N ALA A 31 12.29 2.28 6.36
CA ALA A 31 12.60 3.45 7.16
C ALA A 31 11.37 4.34 7.39
N ALA A 32 10.56 4.57 6.35
CA ALA A 32 9.32 5.33 6.48
C ALA A 32 8.32 4.64 7.43
N ARG A 33 8.21 3.31 7.38
CA ARG A 33 7.33 2.52 8.26
C ARG A 33 7.72 2.66 9.73
N VAL A 34 9.01 2.61 10.04
CA VAL A 34 9.53 2.73 11.42
C VAL A 34 9.22 4.10 12.04
N ASN A 35 8.95 5.13 11.23
CA ASN A 35 8.53 6.44 11.73
C ASN A 35 7.12 6.45 12.34
N ILE A 36 6.34 5.37 12.20
CA ILE A 36 4.99 5.27 12.77
C ILE A 36 5.03 4.36 14.00
N PRO A 37 4.97 4.94 15.22
CA PRO A 37 4.93 4.16 16.44
C PRO A 37 3.73 3.22 16.47
N GLY A 38 3.97 1.95 16.83
CA GLY A 38 2.91 0.94 16.96
C GLY A 38 2.47 0.28 15.65
N LEU A 39 2.99 0.68 14.49
CA LEU A 39 2.71 0.00 13.23
C LEU A 39 3.49 -1.33 13.15
N PRO A 40 2.83 -2.48 12.93
CA PRO A 40 3.51 -3.77 12.84
C PRO A 40 4.59 -3.83 11.75
N SER A 41 5.47 -4.83 11.86
CA SER A 41 6.38 -5.17 10.76
C SER A 41 5.59 -5.59 9.52
N CYS A 42 6.05 -5.17 8.35
CA CYS A 42 5.52 -5.68 7.08
C CYS A 42 5.59 -7.22 7.08
N PRO A 43 4.48 -7.92 6.78
CA PRO A 43 4.48 -9.38 6.69
C PRO A 43 5.47 -9.88 5.63
N PRO A 44 6.07 -11.07 5.80
CA PRO A 44 7.11 -11.59 4.90
C PRO A 44 6.61 -11.90 3.48
N HIS A 45 5.30 -12.11 3.31
CA HIS A 45 4.66 -12.34 2.01
C HIS A 45 4.18 -11.05 1.33
N SER A 46 4.44 -9.88 1.92
CA SER A 46 4.05 -8.58 1.38
C SER A 46 5.26 -7.67 1.18
N SER A 47 5.14 -6.73 0.25
CA SER A 47 6.14 -5.69 0.06
C SER A 47 5.79 -4.47 0.91
N GLU A 48 6.80 -3.73 1.39
CA GLU A 48 6.56 -2.50 2.18
C GLU A 48 5.64 -1.48 1.46
N PRO A 49 5.73 -1.25 0.12
CA PRO A 49 4.77 -0.40 -0.59
C PRO A 49 3.33 -0.95 -0.58
N ALA A 50 3.16 -2.27 -0.73
CA ALA A 50 1.84 -2.89 -0.71
C ALA A 50 1.23 -2.85 0.71
N TYR A 51 2.07 -3.08 1.73
CA TYR A 51 1.65 -2.92 3.12
C TYR A 51 1.28 -1.48 3.46
N ALA A 52 2.07 -0.51 2.99
CA ALA A 52 1.71 0.89 3.11
C ALA A 52 0.37 1.19 2.45
N ASP A 53 0.13 0.69 1.23
CA ASP A 53 -1.14 0.90 0.52
C ASP A 53 -2.31 0.32 1.31
N LEU A 54 -2.13 -0.87 1.89
CA LEU A 54 -3.12 -1.47 2.77
C LEU A 54 -3.35 -0.64 4.04
N CYS A 55 -2.32 -0.07 4.66
CA CYS A 55 -2.50 0.71 5.90
C CYS A 55 -3.07 2.11 5.68
N PHE A 56 -2.70 2.78 4.57
CA PHE A 56 -2.90 4.24 4.41
C PHE A 56 -3.77 4.64 3.22
N SER A 57 -4.30 3.67 2.46
CA SER A 57 -5.24 3.89 1.38
C SER A 57 -6.60 3.24 1.67
N SER A 58 -7.65 3.69 1.01
CA SER A 58 -9.02 3.16 1.17
C SER A 58 -9.70 2.92 -0.18
N HIS A 59 -8.93 2.53 -1.19
CA HIS A 59 -9.46 2.19 -2.51
C HIS A 59 -9.48 0.68 -2.78
N CYS A 60 -10.38 0.27 -3.67
CA CYS A 60 -10.35 -1.06 -4.28
C CYS A 60 -9.02 -1.28 -5.01
N HIS A 61 -8.35 -2.40 -4.77
CA HIS A 61 -7.07 -2.73 -5.41
C HIS A 61 -7.24 -3.17 -6.87
N ASN A 62 -8.46 -3.46 -7.32
CA ASN A 62 -8.75 -3.75 -8.73
C ASN A 62 -9.12 -2.48 -9.50
N CYS A 63 -10.24 -1.84 -9.13
CA CYS A 63 -10.85 -0.77 -9.90
C CYS A 63 -10.61 0.64 -9.33
N LEU A 64 -9.81 0.77 -8.26
CA LEU A 64 -9.49 2.05 -7.60
C LEU A 64 -10.69 2.82 -7.00
N LYS A 65 -11.88 2.21 -6.94
CA LYS A 65 -13.06 2.80 -6.28
C LYS A 65 -12.70 3.20 -4.84
N PRO A 66 -12.89 4.46 -4.42
CA PRO A 66 -12.54 4.92 -3.08
C PRO A 66 -13.59 4.49 -2.03
N GLY A 67 -13.29 4.74 -0.75
CA GLY A 67 -14.22 4.53 0.37
C GLY A 67 -14.37 3.07 0.81
N ILE A 68 -13.45 2.19 0.42
CA ILE A 68 -13.42 0.80 0.85
C ILE A 68 -12.65 0.72 2.16
N GLN A 69 -13.36 0.46 3.26
CA GLN A 69 -12.75 0.31 4.58
C GLN A 69 -12.39 -1.14 4.88
N ASN A 70 -13.19 -2.07 4.39
CA ASN A 70 -13.04 -3.47 4.74
C ASN A 70 -11.82 -4.08 4.05
N VAL A 71 -10.93 -4.65 4.86
CA VAL A 71 -9.73 -5.37 4.41
C VAL A 71 -10.04 -6.86 4.42
N LEU A 72 -9.79 -7.53 3.29
CA LEU A 72 -9.73 -8.98 3.23
C LEU A 72 -8.33 -9.39 3.66
N TRP A 73 -8.18 -9.73 4.94
CA TRP A 73 -6.87 -9.98 5.57
C TRP A 73 -6.18 -11.22 4.99
N GLU A 74 -6.95 -12.23 4.59
CA GLU A 74 -6.48 -13.45 3.93
C GLU A 74 -5.80 -13.16 2.59
N LEU A 75 -6.24 -12.09 1.91
CA LEU A 75 -5.70 -11.64 0.63
C LEU A 75 -4.77 -10.43 0.77
N PHE A 76 -4.68 -9.86 1.96
CA PHE A 76 -3.97 -8.62 2.26
C PHE A 76 -4.37 -7.46 1.32
N ARG A 77 -5.67 -7.38 0.97
CA ARG A 77 -6.21 -6.46 -0.06
C ARG A 77 -7.57 -5.91 0.32
N ARG A 78 -7.95 -4.83 -0.36
CA ARG A 78 -9.32 -4.27 -0.35
C ARG A 78 -9.97 -4.45 -1.70
N TYR A 79 -11.19 -4.96 -1.72
CA TYR A 79 -12.04 -5.00 -2.91
C TYR A 79 -13.40 -4.38 -2.60
N CYS A 80 -13.95 -3.66 -3.57
CA CYS A 80 -15.32 -3.19 -3.50
C CYS A 80 -16.27 -4.37 -3.79
N ALA A 81 -17.53 -4.23 -3.36
CA ALA A 81 -18.54 -5.28 -3.50
C ALA A 81 -18.75 -5.80 -4.94
N SER A 82 -18.44 -5.00 -5.97
CA SER A 82 -18.48 -5.46 -7.35
C SER A 82 -17.28 -6.37 -7.67
N CYS A 83 -16.06 -5.94 -7.34
CA CYS A 83 -14.85 -6.71 -7.63
C CYS A 83 -14.73 -7.97 -6.76
N THR A 84 -15.36 -8.00 -5.58
CA THR A 84 -15.39 -9.22 -4.76
C THR A 84 -16.17 -10.36 -5.42
N LYS A 85 -17.11 -10.07 -6.32
CA LYS A 85 -17.88 -11.10 -7.04
C LYS A 85 -17.09 -11.75 -8.20
N GLU A 86 -15.97 -11.13 -8.58
CA GLU A 86 -15.10 -11.57 -9.67
C GLU A 86 -13.87 -12.36 -9.15
N LEU A 87 -13.71 -12.44 -7.83
CA LEU A 87 -12.70 -13.26 -7.15
C LEU A 87 -13.17 -14.72 -7.08
#